data_AF-A0A4Y2C9W3-F1
#
_entry.id   AF-A0A4Y2C9W3-F1
#
_cell.length_a   1.000
_cell.length_b   1.000
_cell.length_c   1.000
_cell.angle_alpha   90.00
_cell.angle_beta   90.00
_cell.angle_gamma   90.00
#
_symmetry.space_group_name_H-M   'P 1'
#
loop_
_entity.id
_entity.type
_entity.pdbx_description
1 polymer ?
#
loop_
_entity_poly.entity_id
_entity_poly.type
_entity_poly.pdbx_seq_one_letter_code
_entity_poly.pdbx_strand_id
1 'polypeptide(L)'
;MPDASVRHVHQNKMREFVASSGSVNVVFEGEEEFGDVESTQLIEDSFCQEIKSITSSDLSATQRNELETMFKEFEPLFSGPVQPVAIGEHVIELLPNVTRQKPHSYSIPMSYRREMDRQVKELLDLDLIEP
;
A
#
# COMPACT_ATOMS: atom_id res chain seq x y z
N MET A 1 -25.57 39.29 10.24
CA MET A 1 -24.77 39.82 9.13
C MET A 1 -24.77 41.35 9.23
N PRO A 2 -23.69 42.04 8.85
CA PRO A 2 -23.52 43.48 9.11
C PRO A 2 -24.36 44.39 8.18
N ASP A 3 -25.36 43.85 7.50
CA ASP A 3 -26.16 44.49 6.44
C ASP A 3 -27.67 44.50 6.72
N ALA A 4 -28.11 44.13 7.93
CA ALA A 4 -29.53 44.07 8.33
C ALA A 4 -30.44 43.23 7.40
N SER A 5 -29.86 42.35 6.56
CA SER A 5 -30.66 41.51 5.67
C SER A 5 -31.28 40.33 6.43
N VAL A 6 -32.60 40.20 6.29
CA VAL A 6 -33.37 39.11 6.90
C VAL A 6 -33.34 37.92 5.95
N ARG A 7 -32.64 36.84 6.32
CA ARG A 7 -32.71 35.56 5.62
C ARG A 7 -33.70 34.63 6.33
N HIS A 8 -34.71 34.17 5.59
CA HIS A 8 -35.57 33.09 6.04
C HIS A 8 -34.85 31.75 5.84
N VAL A 9 -34.57 31.04 6.93
CA VAL A 9 -33.92 29.73 6.90
C VAL A 9 -34.96 28.67 7.23
N HIS A 10 -35.05 27.64 6.38
CA HIS A 10 -35.93 26.50 6.61
C HIS A 10 -35.53 25.76 7.89
N GLN A 11 -36.49 25.32 8.71
CA GLN A 11 -36.25 24.73 10.04
C GLN A 11 -35.25 23.55 10.01
N ASN A 12 -35.30 22.69 8.97
CA ASN A 12 -34.31 21.61 8.79
C ASN A 12 -32.84 22.06 8.63
N LYS A 13 -32.59 23.32 8.25
CA LYS A 13 -31.23 23.91 8.14
C LYS A 13 -30.77 24.58 9.44
N MET A 14 -31.59 24.59 10.49
CA MET A 14 -31.27 25.07 11.83
C MET A 14 -30.85 23.92 12.77
N ARG A 15 -30.31 22.82 12.24
CA ARG A 15 -29.81 21.73 13.09
C ARG A 15 -28.64 22.25 13.92
N GLU A 16 -28.68 21.93 15.20
CA GLU A 16 -27.59 22.19 16.13
C GLU A 16 -26.30 21.54 15.60
N PHE A 17 -25.27 22.35 15.40
CA PHE A 17 -23.96 21.83 15.06
C PHE A 17 -23.35 21.26 16.34
N VAL A 18 -23.41 19.93 16.49
CA VAL A 18 -22.72 19.23 17.56
C VAL A 18 -21.28 19.01 17.12
N ALA A 19 -20.36 19.80 17.68
CA ALA A 19 -18.93 19.57 17.50
C ALA A 19 -18.57 18.23 18.14
N SER A 20 -18.29 17.21 17.33
CA SER A 20 -17.75 15.94 17.83
C SER A 20 -16.27 16.16 18.18
N SER A 21 -15.98 16.46 19.45
CA SER A 21 -14.61 16.30 19.97
C SER A 21 -14.42 14.84 20.36
N GLY A 22 -13.67 14.08 19.57
CA GLY A 22 -13.18 12.78 20.02
C GLY A 22 -12.12 13.01 21.11
N SER A 23 -12.51 12.98 22.38
CA SER A 23 -11.53 13.00 23.47
C SER A 23 -10.86 11.63 23.55
N VAL A 24 -9.55 11.61 23.26
CA VAL A 24 -8.71 10.45 23.56
C VAL A 24 -8.32 10.56 25.03
N ASN A 25 -8.83 9.65 25.86
CA ASN A 25 -8.45 9.56 27.27
C ASN A 25 -7.35 8.50 27.42
N VAL A 26 -6.39 8.77 28.29
CA VAL A 26 -5.34 7.82 28.67
C VAL A 26 -5.78 7.14 29.95
N VAL A 27 -5.90 5.82 29.93
CA VAL A 27 -6.19 5.01 31.11
C VAL A 27 -4.86 4.54 31.70
N PHE A 28 -4.64 4.80 32.98
CA PHE A 28 -3.42 4.37 33.66
C PHE A 28 -3.59 2.98 34.28
N GLU A 29 -2.49 2.24 34.38
CA GLU A 29 -2.48 0.91 34.98
C GLU A 29 -2.91 0.98 36.46
N GLY A 30 -4.10 0.45 36.77
CA GLY A 30 -4.71 0.46 38.12
C GLY A 30 -6.03 1.24 38.24
N GLU A 31 -6.50 1.90 37.19
CA GLU A 31 -7.81 2.54 37.17
C GLU A 31 -8.92 1.52 36.88
N GLU A 32 -9.61 1.04 37.92
CA GLU A 32 -10.71 0.05 37.79
C GLU A 32 -12.09 0.69 37.49
N GLU A 33 -12.19 2.03 37.50
CA GLU A 33 -13.48 2.74 37.34
C GLU A 33 -14.07 2.64 35.92
N PHE A 34 -13.22 2.37 34.91
CA PHE A 34 -13.63 2.31 33.50
C PHE A 34 -14.19 0.96 33.04
N GLY A 35 -14.17 -0.07 33.89
CA GLY A 35 -14.56 -1.43 33.53
C GLY A 35 -13.57 -2.12 32.59
N ASP A 36 -13.99 -3.22 31.96
CA ASP A 36 -13.13 -4.01 31.06
C ASP A 36 -12.80 -3.21 29.77
N VAL A 37 -11.50 -2.97 29.55
CA VAL A 37 -11.00 -2.30 28.35
C VAL A 37 -10.77 -3.34 27.25
N GLU A 38 -11.67 -3.39 26.26
CA GLU A 38 -11.42 -4.14 25.04
C GLU A 38 -10.41 -3.39 24.16
N SER A 39 -9.25 -4.00 23.92
CA SER A 39 -8.27 -3.48 22.97
C SER A 39 -8.71 -3.81 21.55
N THR A 40 -8.70 -2.82 20.66
CA THR A 40 -8.81 -3.10 19.22
C THR A 40 -7.62 -3.96 18.79
N GLN A 41 -7.88 -4.96 17.95
CA GLN A 41 -6.81 -5.75 17.33
C GLN A 41 -5.85 -4.79 16.64
N LEU A 42 -4.58 -4.81 17.05
CA LEU A 42 -3.53 -4.10 16.33
C LEU A 42 -3.58 -4.62 14.90
N ILE A 43 -3.84 -3.72 13.96
CA ILE A 43 -3.66 -4.02 12.53
C ILE A 43 -2.15 -4.21 12.39
N GLU A 44 -1.70 -5.47 12.47
CA GLU A 44 -0.32 -5.78 12.20
C GLU A 44 -0.06 -5.44 10.74
N ASP A 45 0.99 -4.65 10.48
CA ASP A 45 1.42 -4.31 9.12
C ASP A 45 1.55 -5.61 8.30
N SER A 46 1.02 -5.63 7.08
CA SER A 46 0.95 -6.87 6.28
C SER A 46 2.34 -7.51 6.08
N PHE A 47 3.38 -6.67 6.04
CA PHE A 47 4.77 -7.08 6.01
C PHE A 47 5.18 -7.91 7.24
N CYS A 48 4.72 -7.52 8.44
CA CYS A 48 4.95 -8.29 9.67
C CYS A 48 4.23 -9.65 9.65
N GLN A 49 3.05 -9.74 9.04
CA GLN A 49 2.35 -11.02 8.87
C GLN A 49 3.08 -11.96 7.91
N GLU A 50 3.59 -11.44 6.80
CA GLU A 50 4.39 -12.21 5.84
C GLU A 50 5.69 -12.73 6.49
N ILE A 51 6.41 -11.89 7.26
CA ILE A 51 7.62 -12.32 7.99
C ILE A 51 7.30 -13.44 8.99
N LYS A 52 6.19 -13.33 9.72
CA LYS A 52 5.77 -14.36 10.68
C LYS A 52 5.45 -15.68 10.01
N SER A 53 4.93 -15.66 8.79
CA SER A 53 4.66 -16.87 7.99
C SER A 53 5.93 -17.60 7.53
N ILE A 54 7.02 -16.87 7.31
CA ILE A 54 8.31 -17.42 6.86
C ILE A 54 9.08 -18.05 8.03
N THR A 55 8.93 -17.52 9.24
CA THR A 55 9.82 -17.79 10.39
C THR A 55 9.26 -18.79 11.41
N SER A 56 8.18 -19.50 11.09
CA SER A 56 7.30 -20.08 12.11
C SER A 56 7.81 -21.34 12.82
N SER A 57 8.82 -22.07 12.31
CA SER A 57 9.10 -23.43 12.85
C SER A 57 10.57 -23.74 13.16
N ASP A 58 11.53 -23.27 12.36
CA ASP A 58 12.91 -23.80 12.40
C ASP A 58 13.89 -22.94 13.23
N LEU A 59 13.43 -21.79 13.71
CA LEU A 59 14.26 -20.80 14.40
C LEU A 59 13.96 -20.76 15.89
N SER A 60 15.01 -20.57 16.69
CA SER A 60 14.86 -20.25 18.11
C SER A 60 14.17 -18.89 18.28
N ALA A 61 13.64 -18.62 19.48
CA ALA A 61 12.99 -17.34 19.76
C ALA A 61 13.93 -16.14 19.55
N THR A 62 15.22 -16.29 19.87
CA THR A 62 16.21 -15.23 19.67
C THR A 62 16.51 -15.01 18.18
N GLN A 63 16.72 -16.09 17.42
CA GLN A 63 16.96 -16.02 15.98
C GLN A 63 15.78 -15.42 15.22
N ARG A 64 14.54 -15.76 15.64
CA ARG A 64 13.33 -15.18 15.05
C ARG A 64 13.26 -13.67 15.27
N ASN A 65 13.54 -13.21 16.48
CA ASN A 65 13.53 -11.79 16.80
C ASN A 65 14.63 -11.01 16.06
N GLU A 66 15.84 -11.57 15.97
CA GLU A 66 16.94 -10.96 15.19
C GLU A 66 16.56 -10.81 13.72
N LEU A 67 15.97 -11.86 13.13
CA LEU A 67 15.54 -11.87 11.74
C LEU A 67 14.37 -10.91 11.48
N GLU A 68 13.37 -10.89 12.37
CA GLU A 68 12.25 -9.94 12.28
C GLU A 68 12.73 -8.49 12.40
N THR A 69 13.70 -8.22 13.28
CA THR A 69 14.31 -6.89 13.43
C THR A 69 15.03 -6.47 12.16
N MET A 70 15.83 -7.37 11.57
CA MET A 70 16.52 -7.12 10.31
C MET A 70 15.53 -6.85 9.16
N PHE A 71 14.46 -7.64 9.03
CA PHE A 71 13.48 -7.41 7.98
C PHE A 71 12.75 -6.08 8.14
N LYS A 72 12.41 -5.68 9.38
CA LYS A 72 11.82 -4.36 9.65
C LYS A 72 12.80 -3.23 9.33
N GLU A 73 14.09 -3.38 9.63
CA GLU A 73 15.11 -2.39 9.29
C GLU A 73 15.21 -2.14 7.78
N PHE A 74 15.11 -3.22 6.99
CA PHE A 74 15.22 -3.16 5.53
C PHE A 74 13.87 -3.24 4.81
N GLU A 75 12.75 -3.03 5.50
CA GLU A 75 11.41 -3.06 4.93
C GLU A 75 11.29 -2.22 3.64
N PRO A 76 11.82 -0.98 3.57
CA PRO A 76 11.70 -0.17 2.35
C PRO A 76 12.36 -0.80 1.12
N LEU A 77 13.33 -1.70 1.30
CA LEU A 77 14.00 -2.40 0.21
C LEU A 77 13.15 -3.53 -0.39
N PHE A 78 12.25 -4.12 0.41
CA PHE A 78 11.39 -5.22 0.00
C PHE A 78 9.97 -4.76 -0.38
N SER A 79 9.51 -3.68 0.24
CA SER A 79 8.16 -3.14 0.04
C SER A 79 8.09 -2.05 -1.04
N GLY A 80 9.24 -1.57 -1.50
CA GLY A 80 9.32 -0.53 -2.53
C GLY A 80 8.86 -1.03 -3.91
N PRO A 81 8.23 -0.17 -4.74
CA PRO A 81 7.92 -0.52 -6.11
C PRO A 81 9.21 -0.79 -6.89
N VAL A 82 9.17 -1.72 -7.85
CA VAL A 82 10.29 -1.97 -8.75
C VAL A 82 10.55 -0.70 -9.56
N GLN A 83 11.78 -0.18 -9.48
CA GLN A 83 12.19 1.02 -10.22
C GLN A 83 13.39 0.72 -11.11
N PRO A 84 13.45 1.31 -12.32
CA PRO A 84 14.65 1.28 -13.13
C PRO A 84 15.83 1.88 -12.36
N VAL A 85 16.96 1.18 -12.34
CA VAL A 85 18.20 1.74 -11.78
C VAL A 85 18.70 2.82 -12.73
N ALA A 86 19.20 3.93 -12.20
CA ALA A 86 19.84 5.01 -12.95
C ALA A 86 21.22 4.60 -13.49
N ILE A 87 21.23 3.57 -14.34
CA ILE A 87 22.34 3.20 -15.20
C ILE A 87 22.11 4.00 -16.48
N GLY A 88 23.11 4.74 -16.97
CA GLY A 88 22.95 5.65 -18.11
C GLY A 88 22.37 4.99 -19.38
N GLU A 89 22.21 5.77 -20.45
CA GLU A 89 21.59 5.29 -21.68
C GLU A 89 22.27 4.02 -22.22
N HIS A 90 21.51 2.93 -22.29
CA HIS A 90 21.99 1.70 -22.90
C HIS A 90 21.82 1.78 -24.41
N VAL A 91 22.93 1.72 -25.14
CA VAL A 91 22.93 1.62 -26.61
C VAL A 91 23.06 0.15 -27.03
N ILE A 92 22.18 -0.31 -27.91
CA ILE A 92 22.27 -1.64 -28.55
C ILE A 92 22.75 -1.44 -29.99
N GLU A 93 23.97 -1.88 -30.28
CA GLU A 93 24.55 -1.80 -31.62
C GLU A 93 24.05 -2.94 -32.52
N LEU A 94 23.52 -2.58 -33.69
CA LEU A 94 23.04 -3.56 -34.67
C LEU A 94 24.19 -4.03 -35.57
N LEU A 95 24.15 -5.30 -35.97
CA LEU A 95 25.07 -5.83 -36.97
C LEU A 95 24.87 -5.11 -38.33
N PRO A 96 25.95 -4.87 -39.09
CA PRO A 96 25.83 -4.30 -40.42
C PRO A 96 25.01 -5.26 -41.29
N ASN A 97 23.92 -4.76 -41.89
CA ASN A 97 22.95 -5.48 -42.72
C ASN A 97 21.73 -6.10 -42.01
N VAL A 98 21.52 -5.87 -40.72
CA VAL A 98 20.25 -6.25 -40.07
C VAL A 98 19.18 -5.20 -40.34
N THR A 99 18.03 -5.65 -40.83
CA THR A 99 16.84 -4.82 -41.02
C THR A 99 15.78 -5.15 -39.98
N ARG A 100 14.91 -4.18 -39.69
CA ARG A 100 13.79 -4.38 -38.76
C ARG A 100 12.87 -5.48 -39.30
N GLN A 101 12.70 -6.54 -38.52
CA GLN A 101 11.69 -7.55 -38.78
C GLN A 101 10.48 -7.31 -37.87
N LYS A 102 9.28 -7.34 -38.43
CA LYS A 102 8.05 -7.31 -37.64
C LYS A 102 7.69 -8.75 -37.28
N PRO A 103 7.80 -9.18 -36.01
CA PRO A 103 7.43 -10.53 -35.63
C PRO A 103 5.91 -10.74 -35.78
N HIS A 104 5.51 -11.99 -35.98
CA HIS A 104 4.12 -12.40 -35.94
C HIS A 104 3.65 -12.49 -34.48
N SER A 105 2.57 -11.80 -34.15
CA SER A 105 1.95 -11.87 -32.82
C SER A 105 1.02 -13.07 -32.74
N TYR A 106 1.28 -14.00 -31.82
CA TYR A 106 0.42 -15.14 -31.57
C TYR A 106 -0.83 -14.74 -30.78
N SER A 107 -1.92 -15.45 -31.02
CA SER A 107 -3.16 -15.29 -30.25
C SER A 107 -2.98 -15.77 -28.81
N ILE A 108 -3.40 -14.96 -27.86
CA ILE A 108 -3.40 -15.31 -26.44
C ILE A 108 -4.66 -16.14 -26.14
N PRO A 109 -4.55 -17.31 -25.48
CA PRO A 109 -5.72 -18.08 -25.04
C PRO A 109 -6.62 -17.26 -24.11
N MET A 110 -7.93 -17.35 -24.29
CA MET A 110 -8.91 -16.56 -23.53
C MET A 110 -8.81 -16.77 -22.01
N SER A 111 -8.37 -17.95 -21.56
CA SER A 111 -8.12 -18.26 -20.15
C SER A 111 -7.07 -17.35 -19.51
N TYR A 112 -6.07 -16.91 -20.28
CA TYR A 112 -4.97 -16.08 -19.78
C TYR A 112 -5.20 -14.59 -19.99
N ARG A 113 -6.20 -14.20 -20.78
CA ARG A 113 -6.42 -12.81 -21.16
C ARG A 113 -6.54 -11.87 -19.96
N ARG A 114 -7.33 -12.26 -18.95
CA ARG A 114 -7.52 -11.46 -17.74
C ARG A 114 -6.20 -11.22 -16.99
N GLU A 115 -5.38 -12.26 -16.86
CA GLU A 115 -4.11 -12.17 -16.14
C GLU A 115 -3.08 -11.39 -16.95
N MET A 116 -3.07 -11.56 -18.27
CA MET A 116 -2.21 -10.78 -19.16
C MET A 116 -2.56 -9.29 -19.13
N ASP A 117 -3.85 -8.96 -19.21
CA ASP A 117 -4.32 -7.57 -19.12
C ASP A 117 -3.94 -6.95 -17.76
N ARG A 118 -4.00 -7.74 -16.68
CA ARG A 118 -3.55 -7.30 -15.33
C ARG A 118 -2.07 -6.96 -15.32
N GLN A 119 -1.22 -7.87 -15.82
CA GLN A 119 0.23 -7.69 -15.82
C GLN A 119 0.69 -6.57 -16.76
N VAL A 120 0.09 -6.47 -17.95
CA VAL A 120 0.40 -5.38 -18.89
C VAL A 120 0.03 -4.03 -18.26
N LYS A 121 -1.13 -3.96 -17.59
CA LYS A 121 -1.52 -2.75 -16.88
C LYS A 121 -0.53 -2.41 -15.76
N GLU A 122 -0.11 -3.39 -14.96
CA GLU A 122 0.87 -3.19 -13.89
C GLU A 122 2.20 -2.65 -14.42
N LEU A 123 2.70 -3.18 -15.54
CA LEU A 123 3.93 -2.71 -16.17
C LEU A 123 3.80 -1.29 -16.76
N LEU A 124 2.62 -0.95 -17.28
CA LEU A 124 2.32 0.42 -17.75
C LEU A 124 2.23 1.39 -16.57
N ASP A 125 1.58 1.01 -15.48
CA ASP A 125 1.45 1.83 -14.27
C ASP A 125 2.81 2.07 -13.58
N LEU A 126 3.78 1.15 -13.78
CA LEU A 126 5.17 1.26 -13.32
C LEU A 126 6.11 1.97 -14.31
N ASP A 127 5.60 2.46 -15.45
CA ASP A 127 6.39 3.08 -16.53
C ASP A 127 7.55 2.19 -17.04
N LEU A 128 7.40 0.85 -16.96
CA LEU A 128 8.40 -0.11 -17.44
C LEU A 128 8.22 -0.45 -18.93
N ILE A 129 7.02 -0.22 -19.47
CA ILE A 129 6.69 -0.40 -20.89
C ILE A 129 5.88 0.79 -21.40
N GLU A 130 5.90 1.01 -22.72
CA GLU A 130 5.17 2.09 -23.39
C GLU A 130 4.08 1.51 -24.33
N PRO A 131 2.98 2.25 -24.59
CA PRO A 131 1.87 1.82 -25.45
C PRO A 131 2.18 1.78 -26.96
#